data_AF-A0A1F9D2Y0-F1
#
_entry.id   AF-A0A1F9D2Y0-F1
#
_cell.length_a   1.000
_cell.length_b   1.000
_cell.length_c   1.000
_cell.angle_alpha   90.00
_cell.angle_beta   90.00
_cell.angle_gamma   90.00
#
_symmetry.space_group_name_H-M   'P 1'
#
loop_
_entity.id
_entity.type
_entity.pdbx_description
1 polymer ?
#
loop_
_entity_poly.entity_id
_entity_poly.type
_entity_poly.pdbx_seq_one_letter_code
_entity_poly.pdbx_strand_id
1 'polypeptide(L)'
;MLENRNIKIEKFDDASFFIEDLFHRSFGQLPPTFPINYVAFFKSDPSTFKPIGYIHMTKGNDYNLVGGLCVDIEYRHKRLGETLLRNVEIDIGEKKALFVYTNNPTIASRAGYFPTRTQYLMVKWMKPLPKEEQGKMVDEVTKIGPF
;
A
#
# COMPACT_ATOMS: atom_id res chain seq x y z
N MET A 1 20.59 -1.25 -0.91
CA MET A 1 19.24 -1.56 -1.42
C MET A 1 19.42 -2.51 -2.60
N LEU A 2 18.74 -3.67 -2.62
CA LEU A 2 18.80 -4.56 -3.79
C LEU A 2 18.01 -3.89 -4.92
N GLU A 3 18.72 -3.28 -5.87
CA GLU A 3 18.18 -2.96 -7.18
C GLU A 3 17.86 -4.28 -7.89
N ASN A 4 16.66 -4.81 -7.68
CA ASN A 4 16.13 -5.83 -8.57
C ASN A 4 15.85 -5.13 -9.91
N ARG A 5 16.86 -5.07 -10.80
CA ARG A 5 16.81 -4.41 -12.13
C ARG A 5 15.64 -4.85 -13.03
N ASN A 6 14.91 -5.90 -12.61
CA ASN A 6 13.79 -6.47 -13.32
C ASN A 6 12.43 -6.19 -12.64
N ILE A 7 12.37 -5.39 -11.57
CA ILE A 7 11.08 -4.98 -10.97
C ILE A 7 10.83 -3.52 -11.31
N LYS A 8 9.66 -3.24 -11.90
CA LYS A 8 9.18 -1.89 -12.18
C LYS A 8 7.87 -1.68 -11.44
N ILE A 9 7.68 -0.54 -10.78
CA ILE A 9 6.40 -0.17 -10.19
C ILE A 9 5.81 0.94 -11.05
N GLU A 10 4.56 0.75 -11.48
CA GLU A 10 3.83 1.67 -12.34
C GLU A 10 2.52 2.11 -11.68
N LYS A 11 2.12 3.34 -11.96
CA LYS A 11 0.89 3.94 -11.44
C LYS A 11 -0.21 3.92 -12.51
N PHE A 12 -1.42 3.59 -12.11
CA PHE A 12 -2.59 3.55 -12.99
C PHE A 12 -3.83 4.14 -12.31
N ASP A 13 -4.67 4.78 -13.12
CA ASP A 13 -6.01 5.19 -12.68
C ASP A 13 -6.97 4.00 -12.61
N ASP A 14 -6.79 3.01 -13.50
CA ASP A 14 -7.44 1.70 -13.46
C ASP A 14 -6.40 0.61 -13.70
N ALA A 15 -6.25 -0.29 -12.73
CA ALA A 15 -5.32 -1.42 -12.80
C ALA A 15 -6.01 -2.78 -12.98
N SER A 16 -7.35 -2.81 -13.11
CA SER A 16 -8.16 -4.04 -13.06
C SER A 16 -7.63 -5.12 -14.00
N PHE A 17 -7.33 -4.74 -15.24
CA PHE A 17 -6.76 -5.62 -16.27
C PHE A 17 -5.49 -6.36 -15.82
N PHE A 18 -4.63 -5.71 -15.01
CA PHE A 18 -3.35 -6.27 -14.60
C PHE A 18 -3.45 -7.12 -13.32
N ILE A 19 -4.33 -6.76 -12.40
CA ILE A 19 -4.26 -7.29 -11.03
C ILE A 19 -5.45 -8.15 -10.62
N GLU A 20 -6.48 -8.31 -11.46
CA GLU A 20 -7.68 -9.07 -11.11
C GLU A 20 -7.37 -10.49 -10.62
N ASP A 21 -6.57 -11.26 -11.38
CA ASP A 21 -6.15 -12.61 -10.97
C ASP A 21 -5.38 -12.60 -9.64
N LEU A 22 -4.38 -11.72 -9.49
CA LEU A 22 -3.56 -11.64 -8.29
C LEU A 22 -4.39 -11.24 -7.06
N PHE A 23 -5.29 -10.28 -7.23
CA PHE A 23 -6.16 -9.80 -6.17
C PHE A 23 -7.17 -10.87 -5.77
N HIS A 24 -7.78 -11.55 -6.74
CA HIS A 24 -8.70 -12.66 -6.49
C HIS A 24 -8.01 -13.81 -5.75
N ARG A 25 -6.81 -14.23 -6.15
CA ARG A 25 -6.04 -15.24 -5.43
C ARG A 25 -5.65 -14.84 -4.01
N SER A 26 -5.51 -13.53 -3.75
CA SER A 26 -5.07 -13.00 -2.45
C SER A 26 -6.22 -12.76 -1.48
N PHE A 27 -7.38 -12.32 -1.97
CA PHE A 27 -8.50 -11.84 -1.17
C PHE A 27 -9.85 -12.49 -1.50
N GLY A 28 -9.94 -13.25 -2.59
CA GLY A 28 -11.20 -13.84 -3.08
C GLY A 28 -12.20 -12.82 -3.61
N GLN A 29 -11.74 -11.61 -3.95
CA GLN A 29 -12.55 -10.46 -4.35
C GLN A 29 -12.04 -9.83 -5.63
N LEU A 30 -12.82 -8.93 -6.21
CA LEU A 30 -12.36 -8.05 -7.28
C LEU A 30 -11.53 -6.89 -6.69
N PRO A 31 -10.57 -6.36 -7.45
CA PRO A 31 -9.78 -5.23 -7.01
C PRO A 31 -10.62 -3.96 -6.83
N PRO A 32 -10.20 -3.04 -5.95
CA PRO A 32 -10.87 -1.75 -5.77
C PRO A 32 -10.81 -0.89 -7.04
N THR A 33 -11.91 -0.20 -7.35
CA THR A 33 -12.00 0.76 -8.46
C THR A 33 -11.66 2.19 -8.01
N PHE A 34 -10.55 2.35 -7.28
CA PHE A 34 -10.05 3.65 -6.82
C PHE A 34 -9.00 4.19 -7.79
N PRO A 35 -8.83 5.53 -7.90
CA PRO A 35 -8.03 6.13 -8.97
C PRO A 35 -6.52 6.09 -8.78
N ILE A 36 -5.99 5.53 -7.67
CA ILE A 36 -4.54 5.48 -7.46
C ILE A 36 -4.12 4.06 -7.15
N ASN A 37 -3.65 3.39 -8.19
CA ASN A 37 -3.20 2.02 -8.15
C ASN A 37 -1.70 1.98 -8.47
N TYR A 38 -0.96 1.17 -7.73
CA TYR A 38 0.42 0.83 -8.07
C TYR A 38 0.54 -0.65 -8.32
N VAL A 39 1.09 -1.01 -9.47
CA VAL A 39 1.35 -2.40 -9.87
C VAL A 39 2.85 -2.59 -10.01
N ALA A 40 3.38 -3.57 -9.28
CA ALA A 40 4.74 -4.05 -9.49
C ALA A 40 4.74 -5.10 -10.60
N PHE A 41 5.58 -4.91 -11.60
CA PHE A 41 5.83 -5.84 -12.69
C PHE A 41 7.22 -6.45 -12.58
N PHE A 42 7.30 -7.76 -12.76
CA PHE A 42 8.54 -8.45 -13.06
C PHE A 42 8.74 -8.50 -14.57
N LYS A 43 9.90 -8.01 -15.01
CA LYS A 43 10.35 -8.03 -16.39
C LYS A 43 11.26 -9.24 -16.60
N SER A 44 10.75 -10.30 -17.22
CA SER A 44 11.57 -11.48 -17.58
C SER A 44 12.43 -11.23 -18.81
N ASP A 45 11.94 -10.41 -19.74
CA ASP A 45 12.60 -9.99 -20.98
C ASP A 45 12.05 -8.60 -21.43
N PRO A 46 12.59 -7.96 -22.48
CA PRO A 46 12.13 -6.65 -22.97
C PRO A 46 10.62 -6.52 -23.24
N SER A 47 9.95 -7.60 -23.62
CA SER A 47 8.56 -7.65 -24.09
C SER A 47 7.58 -8.26 -23.09
N THR A 48 8.05 -9.02 -22.11
CA THR A 48 7.18 -9.74 -21.16
C THR A 48 7.23 -9.11 -19.77
N PHE A 49 6.05 -8.67 -19.30
CA PHE A 49 5.84 -8.13 -17.97
C PHE A 49 4.79 -8.96 -17.23
N LYS A 50 5.14 -9.51 -16.07
CA LYS A 50 4.22 -10.22 -15.17
C LYS A 50 3.85 -9.30 -14.00
N PRO A 51 2.56 -9.03 -13.72
CA PRO A 51 2.16 -8.36 -12.49
C PRO A 51 2.45 -9.28 -11.30
N ILE A 52 3.21 -8.77 -10.32
CA ILE A 52 3.72 -9.53 -9.17
C ILE A 52 3.40 -8.89 -7.82
N GLY A 53 2.84 -7.70 -7.82
CA GLY A 53 2.40 -7.03 -6.60
C GLY A 53 1.50 -5.85 -6.90
N TYR A 54 0.67 -5.50 -5.93
CA TYR A 54 -0.31 -4.44 -6.03
C TYR A 54 -0.52 -3.76 -4.68
N ILE A 55 -0.79 -2.46 -4.72
CA ILE A 55 -1.26 -1.66 -3.59
C ILE A 55 -2.04 -0.47 -4.16
N HIS A 56 -3.01 0.05 -3.41
CA HIS A 56 -3.72 1.26 -3.80
C HIS A 56 -3.72 2.30 -2.69
N MET A 57 -4.04 3.54 -3.07
CA MET A 57 -4.17 4.65 -2.16
C MET A 57 -5.46 5.43 -2.42
N THR A 58 -6.22 5.71 -1.35
CA THR A 58 -7.39 6.59 -1.41
C THR A 58 -7.02 7.92 -0.76
N LYS A 59 -7.16 9.02 -1.51
CA LYS A 59 -6.84 10.37 -1.02
C LYS A 59 -7.91 10.87 -0.05
N GLY A 60 -7.50 11.32 1.13
CA GLY A 60 -8.35 12.07 2.06
C GLY A 60 -7.93 13.53 2.16
N ASN A 61 -8.47 14.27 3.13
CA ASN A 61 -8.12 15.68 3.35
C ASN A 61 -6.76 15.85 4.00
N ASP A 62 -6.58 15.31 5.20
CA ASP A 62 -5.33 15.41 5.97
C ASP A 62 -4.43 14.17 5.87
N TYR A 63 -5.00 13.04 5.47
CA TYR A 63 -4.32 11.75 5.38
C TYR A 63 -4.79 10.97 4.15
N ASN A 64 -4.02 9.97 3.75
CA ASN A 64 -4.47 8.98 2.76
C ASN A 64 -4.59 7.60 3.39
N LEU A 65 -5.48 6.79 2.83
CA LEU A 65 -5.69 5.39 3.18
C LEU A 65 -4.96 4.52 2.18
N VAL A 66 -4.25 3.49 2.65
CA VAL A 66 -3.42 2.60 1.83
C VAL A 66 -3.87 1.16 2.05
N GLY A 67 -4.36 0.51 1.01
CA GLY A 67 -5.03 -0.78 1.12
C GLY A 67 -4.67 -1.74 0.00
N GLY A 68 -5.26 -2.94 0.07
CA GLY A 68 -5.17 -3.95 -0.99
C GLY A 68 -3.77 -4.48 -1.26
N LEU A 69 -2.82 -4.33 -0.32
CA LEU A 69 -1.46 -4.83 -0.52
C LEU A 69 -1.46 -6.35 -0.74
N CYS A 70 -1.14 -6.77 -1.95
CA CYS A 70 -0.90 -8.16 -2.27
C CYS A 70 0.38 -8.33 -3.09
N VAL A 71 1.04 -9.46 -2.88
CA VAL A 71 2.28 -9.84 -3.56
C VAL A 71 2.17 -11.30 -3.93
N ASP A 72 2.49 -11.61 -5.18
CA ASP A 72 2.53 -12.97 -5.68
C ASP A 72 3.48 -13.80 -4.81
N ILE A 73 3.06 -15.02 -4.44
CA ILE A 73 3.75 -15.85 -3.46
C ILE A 73 5.22 -16.10 -3.83
N GLU A 74 5.50 -16.22 -5.14
CA GLU A 74 6.85 -16.41 -5.66
C GLU A 74 7.78 -15.23 -5.36
N TYR A 75 7.24 -14.04 -5.10
CA TYR A 75 8.01 -12.79 -4.94
C TYR A 75 7.96 -12.22 -3.52
N ARG A 76 7.22 -12.84 -2.58
CA ARG A 76 7.10 -12.36 -1.18
C ARG A 76 8.44 -12.28 -0.45
N HIS A 77 9.37 -13.19 -0.77
CA HIS A 77 10.70 -13.24 -0.16
C HIS A 77 11.61 -12.05 -0.55
N LYS A 78 11.23 -11.26 -1.58
CA LYS A 78 12.03 -10.14 -2.09
C LYS A 78 11.71 -8.79 -1.42
N ARG A 79 11.02 -8.79 -0.27
CA ARG A 79 10.55 -7.57 0.44
C ARG A 79 9.66 -6.65 -0.41
N LEU A 80 9.06 -7.17 -1.49
CA LEU A 80 8.28 -6.35 -2.42
C LEU A 80 7.11 -5.62 -1.75
N GLY A 81 6.46 -6.22 -0.76
CA GLY A 81 5.37 -5.56 -0.04
C GLY A 81 5.83 -4.33 0.74
N GLU A 82 7.04 -4.35 1.28
CA GLU A 82 7.65 -3.18 1.91
C GLU A 82 7.98 -2.11 0.86
N THR A 83 8.51 -2.52 -0.30
CA THR A 83 8.79 -1.59 -1.41
C THR A 83 7.52 -0.91 -1.90
N LEU A 84 6.41 -1.64 -2.06
CA LEU A 84 5.11 -1.08 -2.45
C LEU A 84 4.58 -0.08 -1.42
N LEU A 85 4.63 -0.42 -0.12
CA LEU A 85 4.24 0.49 0.96
C LEU A 85 5.09 1.76 1.03
N ARG A 86 6.35 1.70 0.61
CA ARG A 86 7.20 2.89 0.48
C ARG A 86 6.89 3.69 -0.78
N ASN A 87 6.51 3.01 -1.86
CA ASN A 87 6.24 3.64 -3.15
C ASN A 87 5.05 4.61 -3.10
N VAL A 88 4.02 4.30 -2.31
CA VAL A 88 2.84 5.19 -2.17
C VAL A 88 3.19 6.57 -1.59
N GLU A 89 4.34 6.71 -0.92
CA GLU A 89 4.81 7.98 -0.37
C GLU A 89 5.16 8.99 -1.47
N ILE A 90 5.47 8.54 -2.69
CA ILE A 90 5.82 9.42 -3.82
C ILE A 90 4.68 10.39 -4.15
N ASP A 91 3.43 9.95 -3.97
CA ASP A 91 2.23 10.74 -4.28
C ASP A 91 1.54 11.31 -3.03
N ILE A 92 2.27 11.40 -1.91
CA ILE A 92 1.71 11.86 -0.63
C ILE A 92 1.33 13.34 -0.64
N GLY A 93 2.04 14.18 -1.39
CA GLY A 93 1.87 15.63 -1.37
C GLY A 93 1.96 16.21 0.05
N GLU A 94 1.04 17.11 0.40
CA GLU A 94 1.03 17.81 1.70
C GLU A 94 0.34 17.03 2.85
N LYS A 95 -0.01 15.76 2.61
CA LYS A 95 -0.73 14.95 3.59
C LYS A 95 0.14 14.68 4.80
N LYS A 96 -0.50 14.66 5.96
CA LYS A 96 0.15 14.55 7.25
C LYS A 96 0.43 13.10 7.64
N ALA A 97 -0.34 12.14 7.09
CA ALA A 97 -0.24 10.73 7.44
C ALA A 97 -0.67 9.78 6.30
N LEU A 98 -0.16 8.56 6.38
CA LEU A 98 -0.62 7.38 5.67
C LEU A 98 -1.16 6.36 6.67
N PHE A 99 -2.35 5.82 6.42
CA PHE A 99 -2.94 4.75 7.23
C PHE A 99 -3.04 3.45 6.44
N VAL A 100 -2.78 2.32 7.10
CA VAL A 100 -2.95 0.98 6.55
C VAL A 100 -3.69 0.09 7.54
N TYR A 101 -4.66 -0.67 7.04
CA TYR A 101 -5.23 -1.81 7.76
C TYR A 101 -4.48 -3.07 7.32
N THR A 102 -3.85 -3.77 8.27
CA THR A 102 -3.06 -4.96 7.95
C THR A 102 -3.07 -6.00 9.06
N ASN A 103 -3.24 -7.26 8.67
CA ASN A 103 -3.00 -8.42 9.52
C ASN A 103 -1.51 -8.85 9.53
N ASN A 104 -0.65 -8.16 8.79
CA ASN A 104 0.79 -8.40 8.72
C ASN A 104 1.58 -7.14 9.12
N PRO A 105 1.61 -6.81 10.42
CA PRO A 105 2.23 -5.58 10.90
C PRO A 105 3.74 -5.54 10.66
N THR A 106 4.40 -6.69 10.50
CA THR A 106 5.85 -6.76 10.27
C THR A 106 6.25 -6.07 8.97
N ILE A 107 5.48 -6.23 7.88
CA ILE A 107 5.78 -5.58 6.60
C ILE A 107 5.61 -4.06 6.74
N ALA A 108 4.51 -3.62 7.36
CA ALA A 108 4.23 -2.20 7.59
C ALA A 108 5.26 -1.53 8.51
N SER A 109 5.66 -2.18 9.61
CA SER A 109 6.73 -1.68 10.49
C SER A 109 8.05 -1.48 9.74
N ARG A 110 8.43 -2.42 8.86
CA ARG A 110 9.65 -2.27 8.04
C ARG A 110 9.55 -1.11 7.05
N ALA A 111 8.34 -0.75 6.61
CA ALA A 111 8.09 0.43 5.77
C ALA A 111 8.02 1.75 6.59
N GLY A 112 8.09 1.68 7.92
CA GLY A 112 8.08 2.84 8.82
C GLY A 112 6.70 3.22 9.35
N TYR A 113 5.73 2.30 9.32
CA TYR A 113 4.45 2.47 9.98
C TYR A 113 4.55 2.07 11.46
N PHE A 114 3.73 2.69 12.29
CA PHE A 114 3.65 2.44 13.72
C PHE A 114 2.24 1.93 14.07
N PRO A 115 2.12 1.01 15.05
CA PRO A 115 0.80 0.59 15.52
C PRO A 115 0.04 1.77 16.12
N THR A 116 -1.28 1.78 15.91
CA THR A 116 -2.20 2.68 16.61
C THR A 116 -2.86 1.97 17.80
N ARG A 117 -3.76 2.65 18.51
CA ARG A 117 -4.61 2.03 19.54
C ARG A 117 -5.66 1.06 18.96
N THR A 118 -5.94 1.16 17.66
CA THR A 118 -6.95 0.35 16.97
C THR A 118 -6.28 -0.87 16.35
N GLN A 119 -6.84 -2.05 16.61
CA GLN A 119 -6.30 -3.31 16.11
C GLN A 119 -6.18 -3.30 14.58
N TYR A 120 -5.06 -3.81 14.07
CA TYR A 120 -4.72 -3.86 12.63
C TYR A 120 -4.48 -2.51 11.94
N LEU A 121 -4.86 -1.39 12.57
CA LEU A 121 -4.63 -0.06 12.03
C LEU A 121 -3.22 0.42 12.41
N MET A 122 -2.43 0.72 11.38
CA MET A 122 -1.10 1.31 11.52
C MET A 122 -1.02 2.63 10.78
N VAL A 123 -0.13 3.51 11.25
CA VAL A 123 0.03 4.86 10.73
C VAL A 123 1.50 5.19 10.47
N LYS A 124 1.76 5.90 9.38
CA LYS A 124 3.04 6.56 9.13
C LYS A 124 2.81 8.06 9.10
N TRP A 125 3.45 8.78 10.01
CA TRP A 125 3.41 10.24 10.08
C TRP A 125 4.43 10.81 9.11
N MET A 126 4.00 11.70 8.21
CA MET A 126 4.86 12.32 7.21
C MET A 126 5.58 13.55 7.75
N LYS A 127 5.06 14.11 8.84
CA LYS A 127 5.68 15.19 9.62
C LYS A 127 5.34 15.02 11.09
N PRO A 128 6.13 15.60 12.01
CA PRO A 128 5.77 15.65 13.42
C PRO A 128 4.42 16.36 13.62
N LEU A 129 3.53 15.75 14.40
CA LEU A 129 2.23 16.32 14.79
C LEU A 129 2.06 16.23 16.31
N PRO A 130 1.34 17.19 16.95
CA PRO A 130 0.94 17.08 18.34
C PRO A 130 0.18 15.78 18.63
N LYS A 131 0.34 15.21 19.83
CA LYS A 131 -0.31 13.94 20.20
C LYS A 131 -1.84 14.00 20.15
N GLU A 132 -2.41 15.14 20.49
CA GLU A 132 -3.85 15.37 20.36
C GLU A 132 -4.32 15.26 18.91
N GLU A 133 -3.60 15.85 17.97
CA GLU A 133 -3.90 15.79 16.53
C GLU A 133 -3.73 14.35 15.99
N GLN A 134 -2.66 13.66 16.40
CA GLN A 134 -2.47 12.24 16.07
C GLN A 134 -3.66 11.40 16.55
N GLY A 135 -4.13 11.62 17.79
CA GLY A 135 -5.27 10.92 18.36
C GLY A 135 -6.57 11.15 17.59
N LYS A 136 -6.86 12.41 17.22
CA LYS A 136 -8.04 12.76 16.42
C LYS A 136 -8.06 12.06 15.06
N MET A 137 -6.94 12.06 14.34
CA MET A 137 -6.86 11.36 13.04
C MET A 137 -7.03 9.85 13.18
N VAL A 138 -6.43 9.24 14.21
CA VAL A 138 -6.62 7.81 14.49
C VAL A 138 -8.09 7.49 14.75
N ASP A 139 -8.81 8.34 15.51
CA ASP A 139 -10.25 8.14 15.77
C ASP A 139 -11.10 8.28 14.51
N GLU A 140 -10.78 9.25 13.66
CA GLU A 140 -11.47 9.43 12.38
C GLU A 140 -11.32 8.18 11.49
N VAL A 141 -10.08 7.69 11.31
CA VAL A 141 -9.83 6.50 10.50
C VAL A 141 -10.41 5.23 11.13
N THR A 142 -10.43 5.15 12.46
CA THR A 142 -11.06 4.02 13.17
C THR A 142 -12.56 3.92 12.86
N LYS A 143 -13.26 5.05 12.71
CA LYS A 143 -14.70 5.07 12.37
C LYS A 143 -14.98 4.60 10.94
N ILE A 144 -14.00 4.68 10.04
CA ILE A 144 -14.12 4.16 8.67
C ILE A 144 -14.12 2.63 8.67
N GLY A 145 -13.34 2.01 9.56
CA GLY A 145 -13.15 0.55 9.61
C GLY A 145 -12.14 0.05 8.56
N PRO A 146 -12.07 -1.28 8.34
CA PRO A 146 -11.22 -1.86 7.30
C PRO A 146 -11.59 -1.31 5.91
N PHE A 147 -10.56 -0.98 5.13
CA PHE A 147 -10.66 -0.41 3.77
C PHE A 147 -9.70 -1.14 2.82
#